data_AF-A0A956A4K6-F1
#
_entry.id   AF-A0A956A4K6-F1
#
_cell.length_a   1.000
_cell.length_b   1.000
_cell.length_c   1.000
_cell.angle_alpha   90.00
_cell.angle_beta   90.00
_cell.angle_gamma   90.00
#
_symmetry.space_group_name_H-M   'P 1'
#
loop_
_entity.id
_entity.type
_entity.pdbx_description
1 polymer ?
#
loop_
_entity_poly.entity_id
_entity_poly.type
_entity_poly.pdbx_seq_one_letter_code
_entity_poly.pdbx_strand_id
1 'polypeptide(L)' 'TSGYDKVFPPGLKVGYIRSLEERQRDVEYELEVTPAVNFSDLDIVHVIVDVKSDPVARPAPETP' A
#
# COMPACT_ATOMS: atom_id res chain seq x y z
N THR A 1 1.61 -0.31 -1.12
CA THR A 1 0.72 -1.41 -0.67
C THR A 1 1.14 -1.84 0.72
N SER A 2 0.20 -2.26 1.55
CA SER A 2 0.48 -2.71 2.93
C SER A 2 0.83 -4.21 3.01
N GLY A 3 0.46 -5.00 2.01
CA GLY A 3 0.64 -6.46 2.02
C GLY A 3 -0.37 -7.22 2.89
N TYR A 4 -1.35 -6.54 3.49
CA TYR A 4 -2.32 -7.16 4.39
C TYR A 4 -3.32 -8.08 3.66
N ASP A 5 -3.67 -7.73 2.42
CA ASP A 5 -4.60 -8.48 1.57
C ASP A 5 -3.97 -9.73 0.92
N LYS A 6 -2.64 -9.90 1.04
CA LYS A 6 -1.85 -10.96 0.37
C LYS A 6 -1.97 -10.96 -1.16
N VAL A 7 -2.48 -9.90 -1.78
CA VAL A 7 -2.56 -9.75 -3.23
C VAL A 7 -1.29 -9.10 -3.75
N PHE A 8 -0.84 -8.05 -3.08
CA PHE A 8 0.38 -7.33 -3.42
C PHE A 8 1.40 -7.45 -2.29
N PRO A 9 2.70 -7.61 -2.57
CA PRO A 9 3.72 -7.50 -1.53
C PRO A 9 3.69 -6.09 -0.93
N PRO A 10 4.10 -5.92 0.34
CA PRO A 10 4.22 -4.61 0.94
C PRO A 10 5.26 -3.76 0.20
N GLY A 11 5.09 -2.44 0.22
CA GLY A 11 6.08 -1.48 -0.29
C GLY A 11 5.94 -1.11 -1.77
N LEU A 12 4.98 -1.68 -2.53
CA LEU A 12 4.74 -1.21 -3.89
C LEU A 12 4.14 0.20 -3.90
N LYS A 13 4.73 1.08 -4.70
CA LYS A 13 4.28 2.48 -4.83
C LYS A 13 2.98 2.55 -5.63
N VAL A 14 1.93 3.04 -4.99
CA VAL A 14 0.60 3.22 -5.62
C VAL A 14 0.50 4.61 -6.25
N GLY A 15 0.89 5.64 -5.51
CA GLY A 15 0.64 7.02 -5.89
C GLY A 15 1.04 8.00 -4.82
N TYR A 16 0.51 9.21 -4.93
CA TYR A 16 0.68 10.30 -3.98
C TYR A 16 -0.68 10.85 -3.59
N ILE A 17 -0.82 11.33 -2.35
CA ILE A 17 -2.05 11.92 -1.86
C ILE A 17 -2.28 13.25 -2.59
N ARG A 18 -3.44 13.39 -3.21
CA ARG A 18 -3.86 14.61 -3.92
C ARG A 18 -4.69 15.50 -3.02
N SER A 19 -5.66 14.91 -2.32
CA SER A 19 -6.56 15.62 -1.42
C SER A 19 -6.94 14.71 -0.25
N LEU A 20 -7.20 15.34 0.90
CA LEU A 20 -7.82 14.71 2.04
C LEU A 20 -9.21 15.34 2.14
N GLU A 21 -10.24 14.62 1.68
CA GLU A 21 -11.60 15.02 1.95
C GLU A 21 -11.99 14.44 3.32
N GLU A 22 -12.09 15.29 4.33
CA GLU A 22 -12.83 14.96 5.54
C GLU A 22 -14.32 14.85 5.18
N ARG A 23 -14.70 13.70 4.60
CA ARG A 23 -16.08 13.27 4.72
C ARG A 23 -16.25 12.79 6.15
N GLN A 24 -16.58 13.71 7.05
CA GLN A 24 -17.03 13.41 8.41
C GLN A 24 -18.23 12.47 8.34
N ARG A 25 -17.94 11.17 8.32
CA ARG A 25 -18.82 10.11 8.79
C ARG A 25 -18.24 9.60 10.10
N ASP A 26 -17.98 10.52 11.03
CA ASP A 26 -17.53 10.37 12.44
C ASP A 26 -16.37 9.39 12.78
N VAL A 27 -15.89 8.54 11.87
CA VAL A 27 -14.97 7.42 12.15
C VAL A 27 -13.95 7.15 11.03
N GLU A 28 -14.14 7.70 9.83
CA GLU A 28 -13.31 7.38 8.65
C GLU A 28 -12.87 8.63 7.89
N TYR A 29 -11.71 8.54 7.24
CA TYR A 29 -11.15 9.56 6.34
C TYR A 29 -11.09 8.99 4.92
N GLU A 30 -11.48 9.79 3.94
CA GLU A 30 -11.36 9.45 2.53
C GLU A 30 -10.19 10.22 1.90
N LEU A 31 -9.30 9.49 1.24
CA LEU A 31 -8.07 10.02 0.63
C LEU A 31 -8.16 9.87 -0.89
N GLU A 32 -8.01 10.98 -1.61
CA GLU A 32 -7.85 10.93 -3.06
C GLU A 32 -6.37 10.73 -3.41
N VAL A 33 -6.06 9.70 -4.22
CA VAL A 33 -4.69 9.34 -4.59
C VAL A 33 -4.50 9.52 -6.10
N THR A 34 -3.48 10.30 -6.49
CA THR A 34 -3.01 10.36 -7.87
C THR A 34 -2.06 9.18 -8.12
N PRO A 35 -2.30 8.33 -9.14
CA PRO A 35 -1.42 7.22 -9.45
C PRO A 35 0.01 7.67 -9.78
N ALA A 36 1.00 6.89 -9.34
CA ALA A 36 2.41 7.15 -9.66
C ALA A 36 2.80 6.66 -11.08
N VAL A 37 1.93 5.87 -11.71
CA VAL A 37 2.15 5.25 -13.02
C VAL A 37 1.28 5.94 -14.06
N ASN A 38 1.86 6.26 -15.22
CA ASN A 38 1.09 6.69 -16.38
C ASN A 38 0.56 5.47 -17.13
N PHE A 39 -0.72 5.15 -16.95
CA PHE A 39 -1.35 3.99 -17.61
C PHE A 39 -1.56 4.16 -19.12
N SER A 40 -1.41 5.37 -19.66
CA SER A 40 -1.51 5.61 -21.11
C SER A 40 -0.23 5.27 -21.88
N ASP A 41 0.88 5.04 -21.18
CA ASP A 41 2.20 4.80 -21.75
C ASP A 41 2.86 3.63 -21.02
N LEU A 42 2.48 2.41 -21.40
CA LEU A 42 2.98 1.17 -20.82
C LEU A 42 3.67 0.32 -21.89
N ASP A 43 4.95 0.04 -21.68
CA ASP A 43 5.74 -0.84 -22.54
C ASP A 43 5.86 -2.26 -21.94
N ILE A 44 6.13 -2.35 -20.63
CA ILE A 44 6.35 -3.63 -19.93
C ILE A 44 5.51 -3.68 -18.65
N VAL A 45 4.80 -4.80 -18.46
CA VAL A 45 3.98 -5.09 -17.26
C VAL A 45 4.50 -6.34 -16.57
N HIS A 46 4.62 -6.28 -15.25
CA HIS A 46 5.03 -7.41 -14.42
C HIS A 46 3.82 -7.96 -13.65
N VAL A 47 3.56 -9.26 -13.80
CA VAL A 47 2.49 -9.94 -13.07
C VAL A 47 3.07 -10.57 -11.81
N ILE A 48 2.49 -10.22 -10.67
CA ILE A 48 2.84 -10.79 -9.37
C ILE A 48 1.87 -11.95 -9.12
N VAL A 49 2.41 -13.17 -8.99
CA VAL A 49 1.61 -14.40 -8.84
C VAL A 49 1.61 -14.97 -7.42
N ASP A 50 2.52 -14.51 -6.56
CA ASP A 50 2.62 -14.96 -5.18
C ASP A 50 3.39 -13.95 -4.31
N VAL A 51 3.10 -13.95 -3.01
CA VAL A 51 3.77 -13.13 -1.99
C VAL A 51 4.34 -14.06 -0.92
N LYS A 52 5.66 -14.25 -0.93
CA LYS A 52 6.35 -15.00 0.13
C LYS A 52 6.37 -14.15 1.40
N SER A 53 5.63 -14.57 2.42
CA SER A 53 5.73 -13.99 3.76
C SER A 53 6.95 -14.56 4.47
N ASP A 54 8.04 -13.80 4.56
CA ASP A 54 9.10 -14.13 5.52
C ASP A 54 8.58 -13.94 6.95
N PRO A 55 8.90 -14.83 7.90
CA PRO A 55 8.51 -14.66 9.29
C PRO A 55 9.16 -13.39 9.85
N VAL A 56 8.34 -12.38 10.13
CA VAL A 56 8.79 -11.16 10.79
C VAL A 56 9.32 -11.53 12.18
N ALA A 57 10.64 -11.44 12.38
CA ALA A 57 11.23 -11.57 13.70
C ALA A 57 10.67 -10.45 14.58
N ARG A 58 9.86 -10.81 15.57
CA ARG A 58 9.40 -9.86 16.60
C ARG A 58 10.65 -9.35 17.34
N PRO A 59 10.87 -8.02 17.44
CA PRO A 59 11.91 -7.51 18.32
C PRO A 59 11.58 -7.95 19.76
N ALA A 60 12.62 -8.37 20.49
CA ALA A 60 12.49 -8.78 21.89
C ALA A 60 11.90 -7.62 22.72
N PRO A 61 11.04 -7.90 23.71
CA PRO A 61 10.53 -6.86 24.59
C PRO A 61 11.70 -6.17 25.29
N GLU A 62 11.77 -4.84 25.16
CA GLU A 62 12.70 -4.03 25.93
C GLU A 62 12.29 -4.11 27.41
N THR A 63 13.13 -4.71 28.23
CA THR A 63 12.93 -4.82 29.67
C THR A 63 13.03 -3.43 30.31
N PRO A 64 12.09 -3.02 31.19
CA PRO A 64 12.15 -1.74 31.90
C PRO A 64 13.30 -1.65 32.91
#